data_AF-A0A3C0GFK7-F1
#
_entry.id   AF-A0A3C0GFK7-F1
#
_cell.length_a   1.000
_cell.length_b   1.000
_cell.length_c   1.000
_cell.angle_alpha   90.00
_cell.angle_beta   90.00
_cell.angle_gamma   90.00
#
_symmetry.space_group_name_H-M   'P 1'
#
loop_
_entity.id
_entity.type
_entity.pdbx_description
1 polymer ?
#
loop_
_entity_poly.entity_id
_entity_poly.type
_entity_poly.pdbx_seq_one_letter_code
_entity_poly.pdbx_strand_id
1 'polypeptide(L)'
;MWTKPIPEEIGRAVFRLDTKKTIGIVGKNYKLVPHKSLYQTVNDELDNSVREFNNIDVKDSIFDDGAFVKRTIICKDDEYKVYIPTNNGNDFQYLRFDIYNSYNMKMAFHFVFGGYGGYCANLQVFNGKAFVKHY
;
A
#
# COMPACT_ATOMS: atom_id res chain seq x y z
N MET A 1 18.85 -4.87 -7.09
CA MET A 1 19.10 -4.95 -5.63
C MET A 1 19.59 -6.36 -5.35
N TRP A 2 20.87 -6.55 -5.00
CA TRP A 2 21.45 -7.86 -4.72
C TRP A 2 20.99 -8.31 -3.33
N THR A 3 20.07 -9.27 -3.24
CA THR A 3 19.69 -9.89 -1.97
C THR A 3 20.74 -10.92 -1.60
N LYS A 4 21.61 -10.59 -0.62
CA LYS A 4 22.41 -11.62 0.04
C LYS A 4 21.44 -12.69 0.60
N PRO A 5 21.71 -14.00 0.39
CA PRO A 5 20.89 -15.04 0.97
C PRO A 5 20.88 -14.89 2.50
N ILE A 6 19.70 -15.01 3.10
CA ILE A 6 19.55 -14.97 4.55
C ILE A 6 20.18 -16.27 5.08
N PRO A 7 21.18 -16.20 5.98
CA PRO A 7 21.76 -17.41 6.57
C PRO A 7 20.67 -18.29 7.20
N GLU A 8 20.75 -19.61 7.02
CA GLU A 8 19.78 -20.57 7.59
C GLU A 8 19.56 -20.36 9.10
N GLU A 9 20.59 -19.88 9.79
CA GLU A 9 20.62 -19.66 11.24
C GLU A 9 19.75 -18.47 11.71
N ILE A 10 19.26 -17.62 10.80
CA ILE A 10 18.53 -16.37 11.11
C ILE A 10 17.22 -16.26 10.29
N GLY A 11 16.97 -17.16 9.34
CA GLY A 11 15.76 -17.17 8.52
C GLY A 11 14.54 -17.76 9.24
N ARG A 12 13.37 -17.17 9.01
CA ARG A 12 12.07 -17.74 9.37
C ARG A 12 11.28 -18.01 8.11
N ALA A 13 10.75 -19.21 7.95
CA ALA A 13 9.84 -19.50 6.85
C ALA A 13 8.43 -19.04 7.19
N VAL A 14 7.77 -18.38 6.24
CA VAL A 14 6.38 -17.94 6.36
C VAL A 14 5.51 -18.87 5.52
N PHE A 15 4.44 -19.38 6.09
CA PHE A 15 3.55 -20.34 5.44
C PHE A 15 2.12 -19.86 5.48
N ARG A 16 1.39 -20.18 4.41
CA ARG A 16 -0.06 -20.07 4.37
C ARG A 16 -0.68 -21.13 5.26
N LEU A 17 -1.51 -20.72 6.23
CA LEU A 17 -2.13 -21.67 7.16
C LEU A 17 -3.16 -22.59 6.49
N ASP A 18 -3.84 -22.10 5.45
CA ASP A 18 -4.88 -22.80 4.71
C ASP A 18 -4.33 -23.85 3.73
N THR A 19 -3.27 -23.49 2.99
CA THR A 19 -2.69 -24.34 1.93
C THR A 19 -1.41 -25.06 2.36
N LYS A 20 -0.84 -24.69 3.51
CA LYS A 20 0.49 -25.13 3.99
C LYS A 20 1.64 -24.84 3.04
N LYS A 21 1.41 -24.03 2.00
CA LYS A 21 2.45 -23.62 1.05
C LYS A 21 3.32 -22.52 1.66
N THR A 22 4.63 -22.61 1.42
CA THR A 22 5.59 -21.58 1.81
C THR A 22 5.39 -20.33 0.96
N ILE A 23 5.30 -19.18 1.63
CA ILE A 23 5.22 -17.85 1.01
C ILE A 23 6.63 -17.30 0.72
N GLY A 24 7.57 -17.55 1.64
CA GLY A 24 8.96 -17.11 1.53
C GLY A 24 9.75 -17.28 2.82
N ILE A 25 11.03 -16.93 2.78
CA ILE A 25 11.92 -16.86 3.94
C ILE A 25 12.13 -15.39 4.29
N VAL A 26 11.94 -15.05 5.56
CA VAL A 26 12.10 -13.70 6.09
C VAL A 26 13.17 -13.66 7.18
N GLY A 27 13.74 -12.48 7.45
CA GLY A 27 14.70 -12.34 8.54
C GLY A 27 14.07 -12.53 9.92
N LYS A 28 14.85 -12.98 10.92
CA LYS A 28 14.42 -13.17 12.32
C LYS A 28 13.66 -11.99 12.93
N ASN A 29 14.05 -10.77 12.56
CA ASN A 29 13.47 -9.53 13.09
C ASN A 29 12.32 -8.98 12.23
N TYR A 30 11.96 -9.65 11.13
CA TYR A 30 10.84 -9.24 10.32
C TYR A 30 9.53 -9.51 11.04
N LYS A 31 8.74 -8.45 11.23
CA LYS A 31 7.44 -8.52 11.91
C LYS A 31 6.35 -8.71 10.88
N LEU A 32 5.69 -9.86 10.90
CA LEU A 32 4.50 -10.09 10.10
C LEU A 32 3.34 -9.33 10.73
N VAL A 33 2.73 -8.43 9.95
CA VAL A 33 1.53 -7.71 10.36
C VAL A 33 0.34 -8.23 9.57
N PRO A 34 -0.73 -8.74 10.20
CA PRO A 34 -1.92 -9.19 9.49
C PRO A 34 -2.48 -8.11 8.54
N HIS A 35 -2.77 -8.46 7.28
CA HIS A 35 -3.32 -7.50 6.29
C HIS A 35 -4.57 -6.79 6.83
N LYS A 36 -5.46 -7.57 7.45
CA LYS A 36 -6.68 -7.06 8.09
C LYS A 36 -6.40 -6.02 9.17
N SER A 37 -5.39 -6.24 10.02
CA SER A 37 -5.06 -5.32 11.09
C SER A 37 -4.63 -3.96 10.56
N LEU A 38 -3.87 -3.94 9.46
CA LEU A 38 -3.46 -2.68 8.82
C LEU A 38 -4.63 -1.92 8.22
N TYR A 39 -5.53 -2.63 7.55
CA TYR A 39 -6.76 -2.03 7.01
C TYR A 39 -7.63 -1.43 8.10
N GLN A 40 -7.73 -2.12 9.24
CA GLN A 40 -8.48 -1.62 10.38
C GLN A 40 -7.83 -0.37 10.96
N THR A 41 -6.51 -0.37 11.19
CA THR A 41 -5.80 0.84 11.64
C THR A 41 -6.02 2.02 10.69
N VAL A 42 -5.96 1.81 9.38
CA VAL A 42 -6.18 2.90 8.42
C VAL A 42 -7.62 3.40 8.47
N ASN A 43 -8.60 2.51 8.55
CA ASN A 43 -10.00 2.90 8.68
C ASN A 43 -10.23 3.68 9.98
N ASP A 44 -9.70 3.21 11.11
CA ASP A 44 -9.80 3.87 12.41
C ASP A 44 -9.18 5.28 12.35
N GLU A 45 -8.04 5.46 11.68
CA GLU A 45 -7.40 6.78 11.50
C GLU A 45 -8.21 7.71 10.59
N LEU A 46 -8.90 7.18 9.57
CA LEU A 46 -9.80 7.97 8.73
C LEU A 46 -11.05 8.41 9.50
N ASP A 47 -11.66 7.51 10.27
CA ASP A 47 -12.83 7.77 11.10
C ASP A 47 -12.55 8.79 12.21
N ASN A 48 -11.32 8.77 12.76
CA ASN A 48 -10.89 9.74 13.78
C ASN A 48 -10.27 11.02 13.20
N SER A 49 -10.18 11.14 11.87
CA SER A 49 -9.61 12.33 11.27
C SER A 49 -10.55 13.52 11.43
N VAL A 50 -10.00 14.74 11.53
CA VAL A 50 -10.79 15.98 11.60
C VAL A 50 -11.65 16.18 10.35
N ARG A 51 -11.31 15.49 9.26
CA ARG A 51 -11.96 15.59 7.97
C ARG A 51 -12.93 14.45 7.77
N GLU A 52 -14.16 14.77 7.39
CA GLU A 52 -15.12 13.75 6.95
C GLU A 52 -14.84 13.32 5.51
N PHE A 53 -14.81 11.99 5.28
CA PHE A 53 -14.65 11.38 3.97
C PHE A 53 -15.93 10.65 3.59
N ASN A 54 -16.90 11.37 3.02
CA ASN A 54 -18.26 10.86 2.80
C ASN A 54 -18.40 10.04 1.50
N ASN A 55 -17.62 10.38 0.46
CA ASN A 55 -17.64 9.67 -0.82
C ASN A 55 -16.26 9.05 -1.12
N ILE A 56 -16.07 7.80 -0.72
CA ILE A 56 -14.83 7.05 -0.96
C ILE A 56 -15.06 5.80 -1.81
N ASP A 57 -14.11 5.53 -2.70
CA ASP A 57 -14.02 4.29 -3.47
C ASP A 57 -12.81 3.48 -2.98
N VAL A 58 -13.07 2.28 -2.45
CA VAL A 58 -12.05 1.39 -1.88
C VAL A 58 -11.79 0.23 -2.83
N LYS A 59 -10.52 0.09 -3.26
CA LYS A 59 -10.06 -0.98 -4.15
C LYS A 59 -8.97 -1.79 -3.48
N ASP A 60 -9.26 -3.07 -3.28
CA ASP A 60 -8.29 -4.04 -2.79
C ASP A 60 -7.72 -4.85 -3.94
N SER A 61 -6.40 -5.05 -3.92
CA SER A 61 -5.68 -5.85 -4.89
C SER A 61 -4.79 -6.83 -4.15
N ILE A 62 -4.90 -8.10 -4.52
CA ILE A 62 -4.18 -9.21 -3.91
C ILE A 62 -3.24 -9.78 -4.95
N PHE A 63 -1.99 -9.99 -4.57
CA PHE A 63 -0.93 -10.50 -5.44
C PHE A 63 -0.20 -11.65 -4.74
N ASP A 64 0.60 -12.38 -5.51
CA ASP A 64 1.47 -13.44 -4.99
C ASP A 64 0.73 -14.42 -4.06
N ASP A 65 -0.45 -14.88 -4.48
CA ASP A 65 -1.29 -15.80 -3.71
C ASP A 65 -1.60 -15.31 -2.27
N GLY A 66 -1.78 -14.01 -2.08
CA GLY A 66 -2.09 -13.40 -0.79
C GLY A 66 -0.87 -12.94 0.01
N ALA A 67 0.34 -13.18 -0.49
CA ALA A 67 1.56 -12.74 0.17
C ALA A 67 1.74 -11.22 0.11
N PHE A 68 1.19 -10.55 -0.90
CA PHE A 68 1.26 -9.10 -1.05
C PHE A 68 -0.14 -8.55 -1.31
N VAL A 69 -0.43 -7.42 -0.67
CA VAL A 69 -1.71 -6.72 -0.85
C VAL A 69 -1.49 -5.23 -1.02
N LYS A 70 -2.37 -4.63 -1.80
CA LYS A 70 -2.52 -3.19 -1.95
C LYS A 70 -3.98 -2.83 -1.68
N ARG A 71 -4.22 -1.88 -0.78
CA ARG A 71 -5.51 -1.17 -0.69
C ARG A 71 -5.33 0.23 -1.23
N THR A 72 -6.29 0.67 -2.02
CA THR A 72 -6.39 2.02 -2.56
C THR A 72 -7.71 2.63 -2.12
N ILE A 73 -7.67 3.76 -1.44
CA ILE A 73 -8.85 4.52 -1.04
C ILE A 73 -8.84 5.83 -1.84
N ILE A 74 -9.88 6.08 -2.62
CA ILE A 74 -10.02 7.26 -3.47
C ILE A 74 -11.11 8.14 -2.89
N CYS A 75 -10.77 9.35 -2.46
CA CYS A 75 -11.72 10.34 -1.96
C CYS A 75 -12.31 11.11 -3.14
N LYS A 76 -13.56 10.80 -3.51
CA LYS A 76 -14.21 11.32 -4.71
C LYS A 76 -14.68 12.78 -4.55
N ASP A 77 -14.84 13.23 -3.32
CA ASP A 77 -15.14 14.64 -3.03
C ASP A 77 -13.92 15.57 -3.19
N ASP A 78 -12.73 15.00 -3.33
CA ASP A 78 -11.44 15.70 -3.43
C ASP A 78 -10.91 15.77 -4.86
N GLU A 79 -11.78 16.13 -5.79
CA GLU A 79 -11.35 16.30 -7.18
C GLU A 79 -10.59 17.61 -7.36
N TYR A 80 -9.40 17.54 -7.96
CA TYR A 80 -8.69 18.72 -8.42
C TYR A 80 -8.17 18.53 -9.84
N LYS A 81 -8.26 19.61 -10.61
CA LYS A 81 -7.88 19.64 -12.02
C LYS A 81 -6.35 19.71 -12.11
N VAL A 82 -5.78 18.86 -12.95
CA VAL A 82 -4.35 18.87 -13.25
C VAL A 82 -4.17 19.08 -14.74
N TYR A 83 -3.29 20.02 -15.09
CA TYR A 83 -2.92 20.22 -16.47
C TYR A 83 -1.87 19.19 -16.88
N ILE A 84 -2.27 18.12 -17.57
CA ILE A 84 -1.33 17.26 -18.30
C ILE A 84 -1.44 17.63 -19.79
N PRO A 85 -0.33 18.03 -20.45
CA PRO A 85 -0.34 18.47 -21.85
C PRO A 85 -0.92 17.43 -22.82
N THR A 86 -0.85 16.14 -22.47
CA THR A 86 -1.30 15.04 -23.32
C THR A 86 -2.82 14.86 -23.39
N ASN A 87 -3.59 15.51 -22.53
CA ASN A 87 -5.06 15.38 -22.49
C ASN A 87 -5.78 16.74 -22.53
N ASN A 88 -5.18 17.72 -23.22
CA ASN A 88 -5.71 19.09 -23.33
C ASN A 88 -6.01 19.76 -21.98
N GLY A 89 -5.30 19.35 -20.93
CA GLY A 89 -5.46 19.93 -19.59
C GLY A 89 -6.77 19.59 -18.88
N ASN A 90 -7.50 18.55 -19.31
CA ASN A 90 -8.76 18.12 -18.69
C ASN A 90 -8.60 16.87 -17.81
N ASP A 91 -7.40 16.61 -17.29
CA ASP A 91 -7.21 15.54 -16.32
C ASP A 91 -7.65 15.97 -14.93
N PHE A 92 -8.29 15.03 -14.25
CA PHE A 92 -8.67 15.17 -12.85
C PHE A 92 -7.90 14.16 -12.02
N GLN A 93 -7.53 14.58 -10.82
CA GLN A 93 -6.93 13.73 -9.82
C GLN A 93 -7.77 13.82 -8.55
N TYR A 94 -7.69 12.75 -7.76
CA TYR A 94 -8.39 12.64 -6.49
C TYR A 94 -7.36 12.48 -5.40
N LEU A 95 -7.70 12.97 -4.21
CA LEU A 95 -7.00 12.54 -3.01
C LEU A 95 -7.12 11.03 -2.85
N ARG A 96 -5.98 10.38 -2.62
CA ARG A 96 -5.88 8.93 -2.57
C ARG A 96 -4.91 8.47 -1.49
N PHE A 97 -5.30 7.38 -0.83
CA PHE A 97 -4.46 6.63 0.09
C PHE A 97 -4.12 5.28 -0.51
N ASP A 98 -2.85 4.92 -0.51
CA ASP A 98 -2.35 3.63 -0.94
C ASP A 98 -1.64 2.94 0.22
N ILE A 99 -2.11 1.74 0.55
CA ILE A 99 -1.61 0.95 1.66
C ILE A 99 -1.06 -0.35 1.10
N TYR A 100 0.20 -0.62 1.39
CA TYR A 100 0.92 -1.80 0.92
C TYR A 100 1.36 -2.65 2.10
N ASN A 101 1.22 -3.97 1.98
CA ASN A 101 1.79 -4.90 2.94
C ASN A 101 2.22 -6.19 2.26
N SER A 102 3.33 -6.76 2.71
CA SER A 102 3.78 -8.08 2.24
C SER A 102 4.15 -8.99 3.41
N TYR A 103 4.07 -10.29 3.19
CA TYR A 103 4.58 -11.33 4.07
C TYR A 103 5.90 -11.93 3.60
N ASN A 104 6.26 -11.69 2.33
CA ASN A 104 7.45 -12.24 1.69
C ASN A 104 8.60 -11.24 1.59
N MET A 105 8.55 -10.13 2.35
CA MET A 105 9.54 -9.04 2.30
C MET A 105 9.70 -8.34 0.94
N LYS A 106 8.83 -8.58 -0.06
CA LYS A 106 8.87 -7.83 -1.32
C LYS A 106 8.64 -6.34 -1.12
N MET A 107 7.85 -5.99 -0.10
CA MET A 107 7.59 -4.61 0.27
C MET A 107 7.36 -4.51 1.77
N ALA A 108 8.12 -3.65 2.44
CA ALA A 108 7.80 -3.26 3.81
C ALA A 108 6.42 -2.58 3.83
N PHE A 109 5.78 -2.57 4.99
CA PHE A 109 4.56 -1.79 5.15
C PHE A 109 4.81 -0.35 4.68
N HIS A 110 3.92 0.14 3.82
CA HIS A 110 4.04 1.47 3.23
C HIS A 110 2.64 2.07 3.13
N PHE A 111 2.51 3.30 3.63
CA PHE A 111 1.32 4.12 3.47
C PHE A 111 1.67 5.37 2.66
N VAL A 112 1.03 5.54 1.51
CA VAL A 112 1.21 6.73 0.67
C VAL A 112 -0.09 7.50 0.66
N PHE A 113 0.01 8.79 0.91
CA PHE A 113 -1.09 9.72 0.79
C PHE A 113 -0.71 10.81 -0.22
N GLY A 114 -1.67 11.20 -1.04
CA GLY A 114 -1.51 12.34 -1.92
C GLY A 114 -2.64 12.37 -2.93
N GLY A 115 -2.69 13.44 -3.70
CA GLY A 115 -3.56 13.43 -4.86
C GLY A 115 -2.83 12.82 -6.06
N TYR A 116 -3.41 11.80 -6.70
CA TYR A 116 -2.81 11.21 -7.90
C TYR A 116 -3.83 10.47 -8.78
N GLY A 117 -3.62 10.54 -10.10
CA GLY A 117 -4.42 9.88 -11.15
C GLY A 117 -3.74 8.66 -11.79
N GLY A 118 -4.33 8.13 -12.88
CA GLY A 118 -3.87 6.89 -13.54
C GLY A 118 -2.41 6.89 -13.99
N TYR A 119 -1.85 8.05 -14.33
CA TYR A 119 -0.44 8.19 -14.76
C TYR A 119 0.58 8.09 -13.61
N CYS A 120 0.14 8.18 -12.36
CA CYS A 120 1.01 8.31 -11.18
C CYS A 120 1.03 7.03 -10.31
N ALA A 121 0.49 5.91 -10.80
CA ALA A 121 0.42 4.64 -10.07
C ALA A 121 1.79 4.06 -9.68
N ASN A 122 2.87 4.53 -10.32
CA ASN A 122 4.25 4.09 -10.12
C ASN A 122 5.00 4.92 -9.07
N LEU A 123 4.32 5.82 -8.34
CA LEU A 123 4.95 6.61 -7.28
C LEU A 123 6.15 7.45 -7.78
N GLN A 124 6.18 7.89 -9.05
CA GLN A 124 7.34 8.60 -9.62
C GLN A 124 7.09 10.09 -9.92
N VAL A 125 5.85 10.56 -9.83
CA VAL A 125 5.49 11.95 -10.08
C VAL A 125 4.86 12.51 -8.81
N PHE A 126 5.71 12.84 -7.84
CA PHE A 126 5.26 13.34 -6.55
C PHE A 126 5.23 14.86 -6.52
N ASN A 127 4.05 15.41 -6.27
CA ASN A 127 3.90 16.66 -5.52
C ASN A 127 3.23 16.39 -4.15
N GLY A 128 3.26 15.13 -3.69
CA GLY A 128 2.65 14.65 -2.45
C GLY A 128 3.68 14.19 -1.42
N LYS A 129 3.29 14.15 -0.14
CA LYS A 129 4.12 13.65 0.96
C LYS A 129 3.94 12.14 1.12
N ALA A 130 5.00 11.37 0.86
CA ALA A 130 5.04 9.95 1.23
C ALA A 130 5.36 9.80 2.72
N PHE A 131 4.53 9.06 3.45
CA PHE A 131 4.77 8.75 4.87
C PHE A 131 5.16 7.28 5.01
N VAL A 132 6.46 7.01 4.91
CA VAL A 132 6.97 5.66 5.14
C VAL A 132 7.12 5.46 6.65
N LYS A 133 6.17 4.76 7.27
CA LYS A 133 6.30 4.30 8.65
C LYS A 133 6.74 2.84 8.63
N HIS A 134 7.97 2.57 9.04
CA HIS A 134 8.47 1.21 9.22
C HIS A 134 7.92 0.66 10.56
N TYR A 135 7.19 -0.45 10.53
CA TYR A 135 6.74 -1.19 11.71
C TYR A 135 7.54 -2.47 11.91
#